data_AF-A0A4R1HGD8-F1
#
_entry.id   AF-A0A4R1HGD8-F1
#
_cell.length_a   1.000
_cell.length_b   1.000
_cell.length_c   1.000
_cell.angle_alpha   90.00
_cell.angle_beta   90.00
_cell.angle_gamma   90.00
#
_symmetry.space_group_name_H-M   'P 1'
#
loop_
_entity.id
_entity.type
_entity.pdbx_description
1 polymer ?
#
loop_
_entity_poly.entity_id
_entity_poly.type
_entity_poly.pdbx_seq_one_letter_code
_entity_poly.pdbx_strand_id
1 'polypeptide(L)'
;MRYHHAPAADHGALDAVLVSAPGRPTLPVRLTLELFGRALSFVGDGTGPVTVWDPCCGAGTTLAVLGLCRGSVLSGLLGSDVDPSPLDLARRNLALLDPGGLDGRARDLDALAARHGKASYTGAASAVRGLGGAPVSHEVAVADATDPAATAPLVARHRPHVVIADLPHGIRTSWSGSDDAASELVTALAAVLTPDAVIAMAGLGRKLVLPSGTRALDRLRVGHRAAAIARAGDVSRST
;
A
#
# COMPACT_ATOMS: atom_id res chain seq x y z
N MET A 1 -0.19 -9.12 -19.73
CA MET A 1 -0.99 -9.10 -18.48
C MET A 1 -2.28 -8.35 -18.76
N ARG A 2 -3.42 -8.82 -18.23
CA ARG A 2 -4.72 -8.12 -18.29
C ARG A 2 -5.08 -7.68 -16.88
N TYR A 3 -5.64 -6.48 -16.77
CA TYR A 3 -6.21 -5.98 -15.53
C TYR A 3 -7.62 -6.58 -15.35
N HIS A 4 -7.86 -7.26 -14.24
CA HIS A 4 -9.17 -7.86 -13.92
C HIS A 4 -9.95 -7.06 -12.88
N HIS A 5 -9.25 -6.37 -11.99
CA HIS A 5 -9.83 -5.66 -10.85
C HIS A 5 -9.67 -4.14 -10.94
N ALA A 6 -8.85 -3.65 -11.88
CA ALA A 6 -8.66 -2.22 -12.15
C ALA A 6 -8.90 -1.90 -13.64
N PRO A 7 -10.16 -1.72 -14.07
CA PRO A 7 -10.47 -1.25 -15.43
C PRO A 7 -9.79 0.10 -15.69
N ALA A 8 -9.66 0.46 -16.97
CA ALA A 8 -9.10 1.77 -17.32
C ALA A 8 -10.01 2.87 -16.78
N ALA A 9 -9.45 3.77 -15.98
CA ALA A 9 -10.12 4.92 -15.40
C ALA A 9 -9.12 6.09 -15.33
N ASP A 10 -9.66 7.31 -15.31
CA ASP A 10 -8.86 8.49 -15.02
C ASP A 10 -8.65 8.59 -13.50
N HIS A 11 -7.38 8.52 -13.08
CA HIS A 11 -6.97 8.64 -11.69
C HIS A 11 -6.23 9.96 -11.42
N GLY A 12 -6.19 10.89 -12.38
CA GLY A 12 -5.46 12.15 -12.25
C GLY A 12 -5.92 13.02 -11.08
N ALA A 13 -7.17 12.83 -10.64
CA ALA A 13 -7.67 13.39 -9.39
C ALA A 13 -6.78 13.01 -8.19
N LEU A 14 -6.45 11.72 -8.05
CA LEU A 14 -5.68 11.21 -6.91
C LEU A 14 -4.24 11.74 -6.90
N ASP A 15 -3.61 11.87 -8.07
CA ASP A 15 -2.27 12.45 -8.20
C ASP A 15 -2.23 13.93 -7.75
N ALA A 16 -3.35 14.64 -7.92
CA ALA A 16 -3.48 16.03 -7.50
C ALA A 16 -3.87 16.18 -6.01
N VAL A 17 -4.57 15.18 -5.45
CA VAL A 17 -5.00 15.16 -4.05
C VAL A 17 -3.85 14.79 -3.12
N LEU A 18 -3.13 13.71 -3.44
CA LEU A 18 -2.15 13.10 -2.56
C LEU A 18 -0.90 13.96 -2.44
N VAL A 19 -0.40 14.10 -1.22
CA VAL A 19 0.85 14.78 -0.96
C VAL A 19 2.00 13.83 -1.28
N SER A 20 2.87 14.24 -2.20
CA SER A 20 4.07 13.50 -2.58
C SER A 20 5.34 14.24 -2.16
N ALA A 21 6.44 13.51 -2.06
CA ALA A 21 7.78 14.07 -1.90
C ALA A 21 8.65 13.71 -3.12
N PRO A 22 9.52 14.63 -3.58
CA PRO A 22 10.50 14.32 -4.61
C PRO A 22 11.34 13.08 -4.25
N GLY A 23 11.66 12.26 -5.25
CA GLY A 23 12.51 11.08 -5.09
C GLY A 23 11.83 9.88 -4.41
N ARG A 24 10.52 9.93 -4.19
CA ARG A 24 9.74 8.82 -3.61
C ARG A 24 8.66 8.35 -4.59
N PRO A 25 9.03 7.57 -5.62
CA PRO A 25 8.05 6.98 -6.52
C PRO A 25 7.16 5.99 -5.76
N THR A 26 5.95 5.81 -6.27
CA THR A 26 4.91 4.97 -5.67
C THR A 26 4.38 3.99 -6.71
N LEU A 27 3.63 2.98 -6.26
CA LEU A 27 2.89 2.12 -7.17
C LEU A 27 1.89 2.95 -7.97
N PRO A 28 1.84 2.77 -9.32
CA PRO A 28 0.79 3.38 -10.11
C PRO A 28 -0.59 2.97 -9.56
N VAL A 29 -1.51 3.92 -9.42
CA VAL A 29 -2.86 3.70 -8.86
C VAL A 29 -3.52 2.43 -9.41
N ARG A 30 -3.51 2.29 -10.74
CA ARG A 30 -4.13 1.14 -11.40
C ARG A 30 -3.49 -0.19 -11.01
N LEU A 31 -2.17 -0.22 -10.80
CA LEU A 31 -1.47 -1.41 -10.32
C LEU A 31 -1.80 -1.69 -8.85
N THR A 32 -1.88 -0.67 -8.01
CA THR A 32 -2.32 -0.79 -6.61
C THR A 32 -3.70 -1.44 -6.51
N LEU A 33 -4.67 -0.93 -7.26
CA LEU A 33 -6.04 -1.46 -7.27
C LEU A 33 -6.13 -2.89 -7.82
N GLU A 34 -5.29 -3.21 -8.82
CA GLU A 34 -5.22 -4.55 -9.39
C GLU A 34 -4.63 -5.56 -8.40
N LEU A 35 -3.52 -5.22 -7.76
CA LEU A 35 -2.86 -6.08 -6.78
C LEU A 35 -3.76 -6.33 -5.58
N PHE A 36 -4.40 -5.29 -5.07
CA PHE A 36 -5.36 -5.42 -3.99
C PHE A 36 -6.55 -6.30 -4.38
N GLY A 37 -7.15 -6.09 -5.56
CA GLY A 37 -8.28 -6.90 -6.01
C GLY A 37 -7.92 -8.38 -6.20
N ARG A 38 -6.73 -8.68 -6.71
CA ARG A 38 -6.22 -10.06 -6.81
C ARG A 38 -5.97 -10.67 -5.44
N ALA A 39 -5.29 -9.93 -4.55
CA ALA A 39 -5.03 -10.40 -3.19
C ALA A 39 -6.33 -10.69 -2.42
N LEU A 40 -7.32 -9.81 -2.56
CA LEU A 40 -8.64 -9.96 -1.96
C LEU A 40 -9.37 -11.21 -2.46
N SER A 41 -9.19 -11.61 -3.73
CA SER A 41 -9.79 -12.85 -4.26
C SER A 41 -9.25 -14.15 -3.64
N PHE A 42 -8.15 -14.06 -2.89
CA PHE A 42 -7.57 -15.18 -2.15
C PHE A 42 -7.85 -15.11 -0.64
N VAL A 43 -8.47 -14.03 -0.15
CA VAL A 43 -8.96 -13.96 1.23
C VAL A 43 -10.20 -14.84 1.34
N GLY A 44 -10.32 -15.60 2.43
CA GLY A 44 -11.38 -16.58 2.60
C GLY A 44 -12.78 -15.98 2.56
N ASP A 45 -13.73 -16.74 2.00
CA ASP A 45 -15.15 -16.37 1.99
C ASP A 45 -15.64 -16.12 3.43
N GLY A 46 -16.41 -15.05 3.63
CA GLY A 46 -16.97 -14.69 4.94
C GLY A 46 -16.08 -13.83 5.85
N THR A 47 -14.85 -13.48 5.42
CA THR A 47 -13.97 -12.57 6.18
C THR A 47 -14.59 -11.19 6.43
N GLY A 48 -15.50 -10.73 5.57
CA GLY A 48 -16.05 -9.37 5.63
C GLY A 48 -15.03 -8.31 5.17
N PRO A 49 -15.20 -7.04 5.57
CA PRO A 49 -14.23 -5.98 5.28
C PRO A 49 -12.84 -6.32 5.83
N VAL A 50 -11.79 -6.01 5.07
CA VAL A 50 -10.42 -6.44 5.38
C VAL A 50 -9.55 -5.31 5.92
N THR A 51 -8.70 -5.64 6.89
CA THR A 51 -7.55 -4.81 7.28
C THR A 51 -6.39 -5.03 6.32
N VAL A 52 -5.84 -3.94 5.76
CA VAL A 52 -4.68 -3.97 4.86
C VAL A 52 -3.46 -3.38 5.57
N TRP A 53 -2.29 -4.01 5.40
CA TRP A 53 -1.01 -3.49 5.87
C TRP A 53 -0.05 -3.21 4.70
N ASP A 54 0.54 -2.02 4.67
CA ASP A 54 1.71 -1.71 3.84
C ASP A 54 2.94 -1.55 4.76
N PRO A 55 3.87 -2.53 4.76
CA PRO A 55 5.00 -2.58 5.69
C PRO A 55 6.17 -1.69 5.27
N CYS A 56 6.09 -1.10 4.07
CA CYS A 56 7.06 -0.18 3.49
C CYS A 56 6.32 1.05 2.94
N CYS A 57 5.42 1.61 3.74
CA CYS A 57 4.38 2.50 3.26
C CYS A 57 4.90 3.85 2.72
N GLY A 58 6.14 4.23 3.07
CA GLY A 58 6.74 5.50 2.68
C GLY A 58 5.81 6.67 3.00
N ALA A 59 5.32 7.34 1.95
CA ALA A 59 4.40 8.48 2.07
C ALA A 59 2.92 8.08 2.20
N GLY A 60 2.59 6.80 2.39
CA GLY A 60 1.22 6.30 2.58
C GLY A 60 0.33 6.38 1.34
N THR A 61 0.88 6.68 0.15
CA THR A 61 0.12 6.86 -1.09
C THR A 61 -0.66 5.60 -1.48
N THR A 62 -0.04 4.42 -1.38
CA THR A 62 -0.69 3.14 -1.69
C THR A 62 -1.94 2.93 -0.83
N LEU A 63 -1.81 3.11 0.48
CA LEU A 63 -2.91 2.95 1.42
C LEU A 63 -4.00 4.01 1.23
N ALA A 64 -3.64 5.28 1.02
CA ALA A 64 -4.60 6.34 0.76
C ALA A 64 -5.41 6.10 -0.52
N VAL A 65 -4.76 5.61 -1.59
CA VAL A 65 -5.44 5.17 -2.83
C VAL A 65 -6.45 4.06 -2.53
N LEU A 66 -6.07 3.06 -1.75
CA LEU A 66 -6.97 1.97 -1.36
C LEU A 66 -8.15 2.48 -0.54
N GLY A 67 -7.91 3.33 0.46
CA GLY A 67 -8.98 3.93 1.27
C GLY A 67 -9.99 4.71 0.44
N LEU A 68 -9.50 5.58 -0.45
CA LEU A 68 -10.36 6.43 -1.29
C LEU A 68 -11.14 5.61 -2.34
N CYS A 69 -10.52 4.59 -2.93
CA CYS A 69 -11.14 3.85 -4.03
C CYS A 69 -11.92 2.60 -3.57
N ARG A 70 -11.60 2.05 -2.40
CA ARG A 70 -12.06 0.74 -1.93
C ARG A 70 -12.53 0.75 -0.48
N GLY A 71 -12.78 1.92 0.12
CA GLY A 71 -13.18 2.05 1.53
C GLY A 71 -14.32 1.14 1.99
N SER A 72 -15.29 0.83 1.13
CA SER A 72 -16.43 -0.03 1.48
C SER A 72 -16.07 -1.49 1.77
N VAL A 73 -14.88 -1.95 1.37
CA VAL A 73 -14.39 -3.32 1.63
C VAL A 73 -13.24 -3.34 2.64
N LEU A 74 -12.95 -2.22 3.30
CA LEU A 74 -11.85 -2.07 4.24
C LEU A 74 -12.37 -1.87 5.66
N SER A 75 -11.80 -2.61 6.62
CA SER A 75 -12.01 -2.37 8.06
C SER A 75 -10.94 -1.43 8.64
N GLY A 76 -9.76 -1.40 8.05
CA GLY A 76 -8.66 -0.55 8.49
C GLY A 76 -7.43 -0.61 7.60
N LEU A 77 -6.55 0.38 7.77
CA LEU A 77 -5.29 0.52 7.04
C LEU A 77 -4.14 0.70 8.03
N LEU A 78 -3.12 -0.14 7.92
CA LEU A 78 -1.90 -0.04 8.70
C LEU A 78 -0.75 0.32 7.76
N GLY A 79 -0.02 1.38 8.07
CA GLY A 79 1.24 1.74 7.41
C GLY A 79 2.40 1.61 8.38
N SER A 80 3.49 0.98 7.95
CA SER A 80 4.76 1.09 8.65
C SER A 80 5.91 1.37 7.69
N ASP A 81 6.98 1.94 8.20
CA ASP A 81 8.25 2.09 7.48
C ASP A 81 9.42 2.14 8.48
N VAL A 82 10.60 1.71 8.05
CA VAL A 82 11.83 1.81 8.84
C VAL A 82 12.38 3.23 8.84
N ASP A 83 12.16 3.97 7.75
CA ASP A 83 12.52 5.38 7.64
C ASP A 83 11.37 6.21 8.23
N PRO A 84 11.57 6.95 9.35
CA PRO A 84 10.53 7.81 9.90
C PRO A 84 10.28 9.05 9.03
N SER A 85 11.22 9.44 8.15
CA SER A 85 11.16 10.68 7.37
C SER A 85 9.87 10.86 6.55
N PRO A 86 9.38 9.86 5.80
CA PRO A 86 8.14 10.02 5.02
C PRO A 86 6.86 9.83 5.84
N LEU A 87 6.90 9.40 7.11
CA LEU A 87 5.69 9.02 7.84
C LEU A 87 4.75 10.20 8.15
N ASP A 88 5.27 11.43 8.22
CA ASP A 88 4.42 12.62 8.34
C ASP A 88 3.63 12.90 7.04
N LEU A 89 4.16 12.48 5.88
CA LEU A 89 3.38 12.48 4.65
C LEU A 89 2.36 11.35 4.65
N ALA A 90 2.72 10.16 5.13
CA ALA A 90 1.78 9.04 5.27
C ALA A 90 0.57 9.41 6.13
N ARG A 91 0.80 10.01 7.30
CA ARG A 91 -0.28 10.49 8.18
C ARG A 91 -1.18 11.52 7.50
N ARG A 92 -0.60 12.49 6.77
CA ARG A 92 -1.39 13.50 6.03
C ARG A 92 -2.21 12.89 4.90
N ASN A 93 -1.65 11.92 4.18
CA ASN A 93 -2.38 11.23 3.11
C ASN A 93 -3.50 10.34 3.67
N LEU A 94 -3.27 9.66 4.80
CA LEU A 94 -4.30 8.83 5.44
C LEU A 94 -5.37 9.66 6.16
N ALA A 95 -5.04 10.85 6.66
CA ALA A 95 -6.01 11.79 7.21
C ALA A 95 -7.06 12.26 6.20
N LEU A 96 -6.85 12.05 4.89
CA LEU A 96 -7.89 12.25 3.87
C LEU A 96 -9.08 11.32 4.06
N LEU A 97 -8.88 10.19 4.75
CA LEU A 97 -9.89 9.18 5.04
C LEU A 97 -10.66 9.48 6.33
N ASP A 98 -10.28 10.52 7.07
CA ASP A 98 -11.03 10.95 8.26
C ASP A 98 -12.30 11.70 7.85
N PRO A 99 -13.32 11.75 8.72
CA PRO A 99 -14.47 12.63 8.50
C PRO A 99 -14.02 14.07 8.23
N GLY A 100 -14.40 14.61 7.07
CA GLY A 100 -14.01 15.97 6.64
C GLY A 100 -12.56 16.12 6.17
N GLY A 101 -11.78 15.04 6.08
CA GLY A 101 -10.40 15.07 5.59
C GLY A 101 -10.27 15.59 4.16
N LEU A 102 -11.13 15.10 3.26
CA LEU A 102 -11.23 15.60 1.88
C LEU A 102 -11.69 17.06 1.82
N ASP A 103 -12.62 17.49 2.67
CA ASP A 103 -13.07 18.89 2.73
C ASP A 103 -11.94 19.82 3.20
N GLY A 104 -11.15 19.38 4.17
CA GLY A 104 -9.93 20.07 4.60
C GLY A 104 -8.95 20.22 3.43
N ARG A 105 -8.69 19.13 2.72
CA ARG A 105 -7.78 19.13 1.58
C ARG A 105 -8.25 20.03 0.43
N ALA A 106 -9.55 20.05 0.15
CA ALA A 106 -10.13 20.94 -0.86
C ALA A 106 -9.88 22.42 -0.49
N ARG A 107 -10.07 22.80 0.78
CA ARG A 107 -9.80 24.15 1.27
C ARG A 107 -8.33 24.54 1.17
N ASP A 108 -7.42 23.62 1.48
CA ASP A 108 -5.97 23.86 1.32
C ASP A 108 -5.60 24.14 -0.14
N LEU A 109 -6.18 23.39 -1.07
CA LEU A 109 -5.94 23.57 -2.50
C LEU A 109 -6.57 24.86 -3.03
N ASP A 110 -7.75 25.26 -2.54
CA ASP A 110 -8.34 26.57 -2.86
C ASP A 110 -7.43 27.71 -2.39
N ALA A 111 -6.88 27.61 -1.17
CA ALA A 111 -5.96 28.61 -0.63
C ALA A 111 -4.67 28.70 -1.47
N LEU A 112 -4.12 27.56 -1.92
CA LEU A 112 -2.99 27.53 -2.83
C LEU A 112 -3.33 28.12 -4.21
N ALA A 113 -4.53 27.84 -4.73
CA ALA A 113 -5.02 28.43 -5.98
C ALA A 113 -5.11 29.95 -5.86
N ALA A 114 -5.70 30.47 -4.78
CA ALA A 114 -5.81 31.89 -4.52
C ALA A 114 -4.43 32.57 -4.37
N ARG A 115 -3.48 31.91 -3.69
CA ARG A 115 -2.13 32.45 -3.47
C ARG A 115 -1.26 32.47 -4.72
N HIS A 116 -1.38 31.46 -5.57
CA HIS A 116 -0.44 31.24 -6.69
C HIS A 116 -1.06 31.42 -8.08
N GLY A 117 -2.37 31.56 -8.21
CA GLY A 117 -3.08 31.74 -9.49
C GLY A 117 -2.93 30.57 -10.46
N LYS A 118 -2.57 29.37 -9.99
CA LYS A 118 -2.34 28.20 -10.85
C LYS A 118 -3.62 27.38 -11.04
N ALA A 119 -4.04 27.23 -12.29
CA ALA A 119 -5.21 26.42 -12.67
C ALA A 119 -5.14 24.95 -12.20
N SER A 120 -3.92 24.41 -12.03
CA SER A 120 -3.72 23.05 -11.49
C SER A 120 -4.28 22.88 -10.07
N TYR A 121 -4.22 23.92 -9.23
CA TYR A 121 -4.76 23.86 -7.87
C TYR A 121 -6.29 23.91 -7.85
N THR A 122 -6.90 24.73 -8.71
CA THR A 122 -8.36 24.76 -8.87
C THR A 122 -8.89 23.43 -9.40
N GLY A 123 -8.21 22.84 -10.39
CA GLY A 123 -8.53 21.51 -10.89
C GLY A 123 -8.42 20.43 -9.80
N ALA A 124 -7.33 20.48 -9.01
CA ALA A 124 -7.14 19.58 -7.88
C ALA A 124 -8.25 19.71 -6.83
N ALA A 125 -8.63 20.93 -6.45
CA ALA A 125 -9.70 21.17 -5.47
C ALA A 125 -11.05 20.64 -5.98
N SER A 126 -11.37 20.85 -7.25
CA SER A 126 -12.57 20.28 -7.88
C SER A 126 -12.54 18.75 -7.88
N ALA A 127 -11.38 18.16 -8.18
CA ALA A 127 -11.19 16.72 -8.17
C ALA A 127 -11.40 16.12 -6.77
N VAL A 128 -10.82 16.73 -5.73
CA VAL A 128 -11.01 16.30 -4.32
C VAL A 128 -12.48 16.27 -3.95
N ARG A 129 -13.25 17.32 -4.29
CA ARG A 129 -14.69 17.39 -3.97
C ARG A 129 -15.53 16.35 -4.72
N GLY A 130 -15.04 15.86 -5.86
CA GLY A 130 -15.66 14.76 -6.60
C GLY A 130 -15.29 13.38 -6.07
N LEU A 131 -14.31 13.27 -5.17
CA LEU A 131 -13.98 12.00 -4.52
C LEU A 131 -15.03 11.68 -3.46
N GLY A 132 -15.69 10.54 -3.62
CA GLY A 132 -16.37 9.88 -2.52
C GLY A 132 -15.38 9.04 -1.73
N GLY A 133 -15.61 8.89 -0.43
CA GLY A 133 -14.83 8.01 0.42
C GLY A 133 -15.58 7.71 1.70
N ALA A 134 -15.69 6.44 2.07
CA ALA A 134 -16.13 6.07 3.40
C ALA A 134 -14.97 6.28 4.37
N PRO A 135 -15.22 6.75 5.61
CA PRO A 135 -14.17 6.79 6.61
C PRO A 135 -13.57 5.40 6.84
N VAL A 136 -12.25 5.31 6.91
CA VAL A 136 -11.52 4.07 7.17
C VAL A 136 -10.54 4.32 8.30
N SER A 137 -10.54 3.46 9.31
CA SER A 137 -9.58 3.55 10.41
C SER A 137 -8.15 3.39 9.89
N HIS A 138 -7.20 4.16 10.41
CA HIS A 138 -5.81 4.06 9.98
C HIS A 138 -4.81 4.26 11.12
N GLU A 139 -3.64 3.63 10.99
CA GLU A 139 -2.50 3.81 11.89
C GLU A 139 -1.18 3.84 11.08
N VAL A 140 -0.25 4.69 11.52
CA VAL A 140 1.11 4.79 10.94
C VAL A 140 2.16 4.66 12.03
N ALA A 141 3.04 3.68 11.91
CA ALA A 141 4.09 3.39 12.88
C ALA A 141 5.50 3.30 12.25
N VAL A 142 6.54 3.52 13.04
CA VAL A 142 7.91 3.20 12.65
C VAL A 142 8.16 1.74 12.99
N ALA A 143 8.51 0.91 12.00
CA ALA A 143 8.89 -0.48 12.20
C ALA A 143 9.70 -0.99 11.01
N ASP A 144 10.75 -1.78 11.27
CA ASP A 144 11.46 -2.51 10.22
C ASP A 144 10.68 -3.77 9.87
N ALA A 145 10.20 -3.87 8.63
CA ALA A 145 9.43 -5.01 8.16
C ALA A 145 10.22 -6.33 8.10
N THR A 146 11.55 -6.24 8.11
CA THR A 146 12.45 -7.40 8.15
C THR A 146 12.73 -7.88 9.57
N ASP A 147 12.28 -7.14 10.60
CA ASP A 147 12.35 -7.52 12.00
C ASP A 147 10.96 -7.94 12.55
N PRO A 148 10.71 -9.26 12.70
CA PRO A 148 9.47 -9.76 13.29
C PRO A 148 9.20 -9.22 14.71
N ALA A 149 10.22 -8.94 15.51
CA ALA A 149 10.02 -8.42 16.86
C ALA A 149 9.48 -6.98 16.83
N ALA A 150 9.95 -6.16 15.88
CA ALA A 150 9.44 -4.80 15.66
C ALA A 150 8.00 -4.78 15.14
N THR A 151 7.61 -5.75 14.30
CA THR A 151 6.28 -5.76 13.65
C THR A 151 5.21 -6.56 14.40
N ALA A 152 5.59 -7.56 15.20
CA ALA A 152 4.65 -8.43 15.90
C ALA A 152 3.61 -7.68 16.75
N PRO A 153 3.95 -6.62 17.53
CA PRO A 153 2.94 -5.88 18.30
C PRO A 153 1.89 -5.18 17.43
N LEU A 154 2.30 -4.64 16.28
CA LEU A 154 1.41 -3.97 15.32
C LEU A 154 0.47 -4.99 14.66
N VAL A 155 1.03 -6.09 14.17
CA VAL A 155 0.27 -7.18 13.55
C VAL A 155 -0.67 -7.85 14.55
N ALA A 156 -0.26 -7.97 15.81
CA ALA A 156 -1.09 -8.54 16.86
C ALA A 156 -2.33 -7.70 17.18
N ARG A 157 -2.18 -6.37 17.13
CA ARG A 157 -3.26 -5.41 17.36
C ARG A 157 -4.25 -5.35 16.20
N HIS A 158 -3.75 -5.35 14.97
CA HIS A 158 -4.54 -5.03 13.79
C HIS A 158 -5.00 -6.24 12.96
N ARG A 159 -4.32 -7.39 13.10
CA ARG A 159 -4.62 -8.64 12.38
C ARG A 159 -4.87 -8.41 10.87
N PRO A 160 -3.88 -7.88 10.13
CA PRO A 160 -4.04 -7.63 8.70
C PRO A 160 -4.35 -8.93 7.93
N HIS A 161 -5.33 -8.85 7.03
CA HIS A 161 -5.74 -9.95 6.16
C HIS A 161 -4.97 -9.91 4.84
N VAL A 162 -4.60 -8.70 4.41
CA VAL A 162 -3.87 -8.46 3.17
C VAL A 162 -2.66 -7.59 3.48
N VAL A 163 -1.51 -7.98 2.93
CA VAL A 163 -0.32 -7.14 2.85
C VAL A 163 -0.13 -6.67 1.42
N ILE A 164 0.08 -5.37 1.21
CA ILE A 164 0.44 -4.77 -0.08
C ILE A 164 1.77 -4.04 0.11
N ALA A 165 2.84 -4.51 -0.52
CA ALA A 165 4.16 -3.89 -0.42
C ALA A 165 4.70 -3.45 -1.79
N ASP A 166 5.05 -2.18 -1.93
CA ASP A 166 5.94 -1.70 -3.01
C ASP A 166 7.38 -1.80 -2.52
N LEU A 167 8.12 -2.77 -3.05
CA LEU A 167 9.52 -2.97 -2.67
C LEU A 167 10.32 -1.74 -3.10
N PRO A 168 11.00 -1.04 -2.17
CA PRO A 168 11.68 0.21 -2.47
C PRO A 168 12.73 0.05 -3.59
N HIS A 169 12.87 1.10 -4.42
CA HIS A 169 13.82 1.11 -5.52
C HIS A 169 15.26 1.07 -5.03
N GLY A 170 15.97 0.00 -5.37
CA GLY A 170 17.25 -0.27 -4.76
C GLY A 170 16.99 -0.57 -3.29
N ILE A 171 17.05 -1.85 -2.95
CA ILE A 171 17.27 -2.31 -1.59
C ILE A 171 18.29 -1.34 -0.96
N ARG A 172 17.81 -0.40 -0.15
CA ARG A 172 18.67 0.63 0.44
C ARG A 172 19.74 -0.13 1.19
N THR A 173 20.98 0.32 1.11
CA THR A 173 22.21 -0.28 1.65
C THR A 173 22.20 -0.68 3.15
N SER A 174 21.08 -0.53 3.87
CA SER A 174 20.82 -1.06 5.20
C SER A 174 19.95 -2.32 5.25
N TRP A 175 19.18 -2.60 4.18
CA TRP A 175 18.55 -3.88 3.93
C TRP A 175 19.53 -4.67 3.05
N SER A 176 19.87 -5.89 3.42
CA SER A 176 20.81 -6.80 2.75
C SER A 176 20.70 -6.71 1.22
N GLY A 177 21.73 -6.19 0.55
CA GLY A 177 21.78 -5.99 -0.91
C GLY A 177 21.86 -7.28 -1.74
N SER A 178 21.00 -8.26 -1.47
CA SER A 178 20.93 -9.55 -2.14
C SER A 178 19.73 -9.60 -3.10
N ASP A 179 19.80 -10.48 -4.11
CA ASP A 179 18.66 -10.89 -4.94
C ASP A 179 17.51 -11.55 -4.12
N ASP A 180 17.71 -11.71 -2.81
CA ASP A 180 16.82 -12.37 -1.85
C ASP A 180 16.03 -11.41 -0.94
N ALA A 181 16.15 -10.09 -1.06
CA ALA A 181 15.45 -9.16 -0.16
C ALA A 181 13.90 -9.32 -0.16
N ALA A 182 13.31 -9.65 -1.31
CA ALA A 182 11.88 -9.98 -1.39
C ALA A 182 11.56 -11.29 -0.64
N SER A 183 12.45 -12.27 -0.69
CA SER A 183 12.33 -13.55 0.02
C SER A 183 12.47 -13.35 1.54
N GLU A 184 13.47 -12.57 1.97
CA GLU A 184 13.69 -12.22 3.37
C GLU A 184 12.47 -11.49 3.95
N LEU A 185 11.96 -10.48 3.24
CA LEU A 185 10.76 -9.75 3.64
C LEU A 185 9.54 -10.68 3.77
N VAL A 186 9.27 -11.54 2.78
CA VAL A 186 8.14 -12.49 2.85
C VAL A 186 8.27 -13.41 4.05
N THR A 187 9.48 -13.88 4.34
CA THR A 187 9.76 -14.76 5.48
C THR A 187 9.47 -14.05 6.79
N ALA A 188 9.94 -12.81 6.96
CA ALA A 188 9.69 -12.00 8.15
C ALA A 188 8.19 -11.70 8.33
N LEU A 189 7.50 -11.32 7.26
CA LEU A 189 6.05 -11.05 7.29
C LEU A 189 5.25 -12.32 7.66
N ALA A 190 5.57 -13.46 7.05
CA ALA A 190 4.87 -14.72 7.31
C ALA A 190 5.07 -15.24 8.75
N ALA A 191 6.15 -14.82 9.44
CA ALA A 191 6.39 -15.16 10.83
C ALA A 191 5.41 -14.50 11.81
N VAL A 192 4.86 -13.33 11.45
CA VAL A 192 3.97 -12.54 12.32
C VAL A 192 2.50 -12.57 11.90
N LEU A 193 2.23 -12.83 10.61
CA LEU A 193 0.89 -12.89 10.05
C LEU A 193 0.12 -14.16 10.44
N THR A 194 -1.20 -14.10 10.36
CA THR A 194 -2.03 -15.31 10.42
C THR A 194 -1.78 -16.18 9.18
N PRO A 195 -1.92 -17.51 9.26
CA PRO A 195 -1.68 -18.39 8.11
C PRO A 195 -2.51 -18.05 6.87
N ASP A 196 -3.73 -17.51 7.07
CA ASP A 196 -4.64 -17.17 5.98
C ASP A 196 -4.38 -15.81 5.33
N ALA A 197 -3.50 -14.98 5.91
CA ALA A 197 -3.18 -13.68 5.35
C ALA A 197 -2.54 -13.80 3.97
N VAL A 198 -2.88 -12.86 3.08
CA VAL A 198 -2.40 -12.82 1.70
C VAL A 198 -1.36 -11.71 1.56
N ILE A 199 -0.17 -12.06 1.09
CA ILE A 199 0.94 -11.14 0.86
C ILE A 199 1.04 -10.88 -0.64
N ALA A 200 0.84 -9.63 -1.05
CA ALA A 200 1.04 -9.18 -2.41
C ALA A 200 2.16 -8.13 -2.46
N MET A 201 3.17 -8.39 -3.26
CA MET A 201 4.32 -7.50 -3.40
C MET A 201 4.56 -7.15 -4.85
N ALA A 202 5.07 -5.95 -5.08
CA ALA A 202 5.57 -5.52 -6.37
C ALA A 202 6.96 -4.90 -6.23
N GLY A 203 7.80 -5.06 -7.24
CA GLY A 203 9.11 -4.43 -7.29
C GLY A 203 9.61 -4.33 -8.72
N LEU A 204 10.69 -3.58 -8.94
CA LEU A 204 11.33 -3.52 -10.25
C LEU A 204 11.94 -4.87 -10.62
N GLY A 205 11.88 -5.21 -11.90
CA GLY A 205 12.55 -6.37 -12.47
C GLY A 205 11.64 -7.30 -13.26
N ARG A 206 12.18 -8.47 -13.58
CA ARG A 206 11.49 -9.47 -14.41
C ARG A 206 10.63 -10.44 -13.59
N LYS A 207 11.03 -10.73 -12.36
CA LYS A 207 10.40 -11.69 -11.46
C LYS A 207 10.83 -11.39 -10.02
N LEU A 208 9.92 -11.56 -9.06
CA LEU A 208 10.27 -11.58 -7.63
C LEU A 208 10.58 -13.01 -7.18
N VAL A 209 11.71 -13.18 -6.47
CA VAL A 209 12.07 -14.43 -5.80
C VAL A 209 11.23 -14.54 -4.53
N LEU A 210 10.58 -15.69 -4.34
CA LEU A 210 9.88 -16.03 -3.10
C LEU A 210 10.72 -17.06 -2.35
N PRO A 211 10.53 -17.21 -1.03
CA PRO A 211 11.25 -18.22 -0.25
C PRO A 211 11.10 -19.62 -0.84
N SER A 212 12.16 -20.41 -0.76
CA SER A 212 12.18 -21.79 -1.27
C SER A 212 10.99 -22.60 -0.73
N GLY A 213 10.30 -23.31 -1.63
CA GLY A 213 9.08 -24.08 -1.30
C GLY A 213 7.79 -23.26 -1.30
N THR A 214 7.86 -21.93 -1.31
CA THR A 214 6.67 -21.07 -1.34
C THR A 214 5.95 -21.17 -2.69
N ARG A 215 4.69 -21.62 -2.67
CA ARG A 215 3.82 -21.58 -3.84
C ARG A 215 3.27 -20.17 -4.02
N ALA A 216 3.51 -19.57 -5.18
CA ALA A 216 2.83 -18.33 -5.54
C ALA A 216 1.35 -18.63 -5.87
N LEU A 217 0.45 -17.87 -5.27
CA LEU A 217 -0.97 -17.85 -5.62
C LEU A 217 -1.17 -17.20 -6.99
N ASP A 218 -0.40 -16.15 -7.28
CA ASP A 218 -0.42 -15.46 -8.57
C ASP A 218 0.91 -14.73 -8.83
N ARG A 219 1.20 -14.48 -10.11
CA ARG A 219 2.35 -13.69 -10.57
C ARG A 219 1.96 -12.87 -11.78
N LEU A 220 2.41 -11.63 -11.80
CA LEU A 220 2.13 -10.72 -12.90
C LEU A 220 3.32 -9.79 -13.18
N ARG A 221 3.33 -9.26 -14.39
CA ARG A 221 4.29 -8.26 -14.83
C ARG A 221 3.58 -7.13 -15.53
N VAL A 222 3.88 -5.90 -15.11
CA VAL A 222 3.34 -4.66 -15.67
C VAL A 222 4.50 -3.71 -15.93
N GLY A 223 4.81 -3.49 -17.21
CA GLY A 223 5.98 -2.71 -17.62
C GLY A 223 7.27 -3.28 -17.00
N HIS A 224 7.95 -2.44 -16.22
CA HIS A 224 9.21 -2.76 -15.53
C HIS A 224 9.02 -3.38 -14.13
N ARG A 225 7.77 -3.59 -13.68
CA ARG A 225 7.48 -4.17 -12.38
C ARG A 225 7.06 -5.63 -12.49
N ALA A 226 7.61 -6.45 -11.63
CA ALA A 226 7.13 -7.80 -11.35
C ALA A 226 6.39 -7.78 -10.01
N ALA A 227 5.33 -8.59 -9.92
CA ALA A 227 4.61 -8.79 -8.68
C ALA A 227 4.34 -10.27 -8.44
N ALA A 228 4.23 -10.62 -7.16
CA ALA A 228 3.93 -11.96 -6.69
C ALA A 228 2.93 -11.89 -5.54
N ILE A 229 2.03 -12.86 -5.49
CA ILE A 229 1.06 -13.03 -4.42
C ILE A 229 1.29 -14.40 -3.79
N ALA A 230 1.31 -14.48 -2.47
CA ALA A 230 1.48 -15.70 -1.70
C ALA A 230 0.59 -15.70 -0.46
N ARG A 231 0.28 -16.88 0.08
CA ARG A 231 -0.36 -17.03 1.39
C ARG A 231 0.72 -17.12 2.46
N ALA A 232 0.53 -16.45 3.59
CA ALA A 232 1.51 -16.47 4.69
C ALA A 232 1.78 -17.91 5.19
N GLY A 233 0.74 -18.75 5.28
CA GLY A 233 0.88 -20.16 5.67
C GLY A 233 1.61 -21.05 4.66
N ASP A 234 1.74 -20.62 3.39
CA ASP A 234 2.46 -21.36 2.34
C ASP A 234 3.96 -21.02 2.32
N VAL A 235 4.38 -20.02 3.10
CA VAL A 235 5.80 -19.68 3.25
C VAL A 235 6.42 -20.66 4.22
N SER A 236 7.28 -21.54 3.69
CA SER A 236 8.03 -22.53 4.45
C SER A 236 8.63 -21.87 5.69
N ARG A 237 8.18 -22.24 6.89
CA ARG A 237 8.91 -21.93 8.11
C ARG A 237 10.16 -22.81 8.06
N SER A 238 11.28 -22.27 7.60
CA SER A 238 12.58 -22.90 7.84
C SER A 238 12.71 -23.02 9.36
N THR A 239 12.45 -24.22 9.87
CA THR A 239 12.71 -24.62 11.26
C THR A 239 14.19 -24.57 11.55
#